data_AF-A0AAU7AZI5-F1
#
_entry.id   AF-A0AAU7AZI5-F1
#
_cell.length_a   1.000
_cell.length_b   1.000
_cell.length_c   1.000
_cell.angle_alpha   90.00
_cell.angle_beta   90.00
_cell.angle_gamma   90.00
#
_symmetry.space_group_name_H-M   'P 1'
#
loop_
_entity.id
_entity.type
_entity.pdbx_description
1 polymer ?
#
loop_
_entity_poly.entity_id
_entity_poly.type
_entity_poly.pdbx_seq_one_letter_code
_entity_poly.pdbx_strand_id
1 'polypeptide(L)'
;MTPHRSRCALGFGVVAIALAACGTPSPDLFVVERTGAVPGAKLDLRVQDGGEVTCNGKSAGMMSSDQLITARELIRELSGGKVDRQNDQTSDSGPLDRDLVLPPGPRSILRFELRAEEGTIAFSDSSAKQPEGFFKVTRLVRDLAKSVCKLPR
;
A
#
# COMPACT_ATOMS: atom_id res chain seq x y z
N MET A 1 -26.36 -13.89 68.38
CA MET A 1 -27.03 -14.93 67.58
C MET A 1 -27.81 -14.25 66.46
N THR A 2 -27.59 -14.75 65.24
CA THR A 2 -28.05 -14.34 63.88
C THR A 2 -29.57 -14.13 63.74
N PRO A 3 -30.12 -13.50 62.65
CA PRO A 3 -29.59 -13.55 61.27
C PRO A 3 -29.61 -12.26 60.41
N HIS A 4 -28.58 -12.16 59.56
CA HIS A 4 -28.60 -11.45 58.28
C HIS A 4 -29.66 -12.07 57.35
N ARG A 5 -30.44 -11.23 56.66
CA ARG A 5 -31.22 -11.66 55.48
C ARG A 5 -30.90 -10.77 54.28
N SER A 6 -30.08 -11.32 53.42
CA SER A 6 -29.87 -10.95 52.03
C SER A 6 -31.19 -10.93 51.25
N ARG A 7 -31.36 -9.92 50.40
CA ARG A 7 -32.36 -9.96 49.32
C ARG A 7 -31.65 -9.75 47.99
N CYS A 8 -31.57 -10.86 47.25
CA CYS A 8 -31.28 -10.90 45.83
C CYS A 8 -32.29 -10.04 45.07
N ALA A 9 -31.81 -9.23 44.13
CA ALA A 9 -32.59 -8.80 42.98
C ALA A 9 -31.68 -8.87 41.76
N LEU A 10 -31.64 -10.05 41.13
CA LEU A 10 -31.13 -10.23 39.77
C LEU A 10 -32.14 -9.60 38.81
N GLY A 11 -31.84 -8.40 38.32
CA GLY A 11 -32.50 -7.84 37.15
C GLY A 11 -31.75 -8.28 35.90
N PHE A 12 -32.32 -9.21 35.14
CA PHE A 12 -31.81 -9.68 33.85
C PHE A 12 -31.95 -8.55 32.82
N GLY A 13 -30.88 -7.77 32.62
CA GLY A 13 -30.78 -6.83 31.51
C GLY A 13 -30.34 -7.58 30.25
N VAL A 14 -31.26 -7.80 29.30
CA VAL A 14 -30.90 -8.26 27.95
C VAL A 14 -30.25 -7.07 27.23
N VAL A 15 -28.92 -7.00 27.27
CA VAL A 15 -28.14 -6.09 26.43
C VAL A 15 -28.11 -6.68 25.03
N ALA A 16 -28.94 -6.15 24.13
CA ALA A 16 -28.84 -6.43 22.70
C ALA A 16 -27.55 -5.79 22.16
N ILE A 17 -26.47 -6.57 22.08
CA ILE A 17 -25.26 -6.17 21.36
C ILE A 17 -25.57 -6.28 19.87
N ALA A 18 -26.12 -5.21 19.29
CA ALA A 18 -26.09 -5.00 17.86
C ALA A 18 -24.63 -4.79 17.44
N LEU A 19 -23.95 -5.89 17.09
CA LEU A 19 -22.70 -5.83 16.34
C LEU A 19 -23.04 -5.27 14.95
N ALA A 20 -23.07 -3.95 14.83
CA ALA A 20 -22.91 -3.28 13.56
C ALA A 20 -21.49 -3.60 13.08
N ALA A 21 -21.32 -4.73 12.39
CA ALA A 21 -20.15 -4.98 11.57
C ALA A 21 -20.24 -4.07 10.33
N CYS A 22 -20.17 -2.76 10.56
CA CYS A 22 -19.89 -1.81 9.49
C CYS A 22 -18.45 -2.10 9.07
N GLY A 23 -18.28 -2.68 7.87
CA GLY A 23 -16.97 -3.02 7.33
C GLY A 23 -16.02 -1.84 7.43
N THR A 24 -14.90 -2.04 8.11
CA THR A 24 -13.84 -1.04 8.18
C THR A 24 -13.14 -0.96 6.82
N PRO A 25 -12.73 0.24 6.38
CA PRO A 25 -11.95 0.37 5.15
C PRO A 25 -10.70 -0.51 5.24
N SER A 26 -10.32 -1.09 4.09
CA SER A 26 -9.11 -1.89 4.01
C SER A 26 -7.89 -0.98 4.23
N PRO A 27 -6.83 -1.45 4.91
CA PRO A 27 -5.60 -0.67 5.03
C PRO A 27 -5.02 -0.34 3.65
N ASP A 28 -4.28 0.77 3.61
CA ASP A 28 -3.51 1.12 2.42
C ASP A 28 -2.38 0.10 2.22
N LEU A 29 -2.27 -0.45 1.02
CA LEU A 29 -1.14 -1.28 0.62
C LEU A 29 0.07 -0.40 0.30
N PHE A 30 -0.14 0.68 -0.46
CA PHE A 30 0.85 1.74 -0.68
C PHE A 30 0.21 2.99 -1.28
N VAL A 31 0.96 4.09 -1.22
CA VAL A 31 0.67 5.35 -1.91
C VAL A 31 1.84 5.70 -2.82
N VAL A 32 1.57 6.17 -4.03
CA VAL A 32 2.55 6.70 -4.96
C VAL A 32 2.23 8.15 -5.32
N GLU A 33 3.18 9.03 -5.09
CA GLU A 33 3.20 10.36 -5.70
C GLU A 33 4.11 10.34 -6.93
N ARG A 34 3.53 10.59 -8.10
CA ARG A 34 4.26 10.79 -9.35
C ARG A 34 4.19 12.25 -9.76
N THR A 35 5.34 12.85 -10.04
CA THR A 35 5.45 14.23 -10.53
C THR A 35 6.26 14.29 -11.83
N GLY A 36 6.10 15.39 -12.58
CA GLY A 36 6.86 15.63 -13.80
C GLY A 36 6.35 16.85 -14.58
N ALA A 37 7.10 17.23 -15.61
CA ALA A 37 6.87 18.47 -16.37
C ALA A 37 5.94 18.30 -17.59
N VAL A 38 5.53 17.07 -17.93
CA VAL A 38 4.70 16.78 -19.11
C VAL A 38 3.22 16.65 -18.77
N PRO A 39 2.29 16.92 -19.72
CA PRO A 39 0.86 16.71 -19.50
C PRO A 39 0.55 15.28 -19.04
N GLY A 40 -0.19 15.16 -17.94
CA GLY A 40 -0.54 13.87 -17.31
C GLY A 40 0.56 13.26 -16.44
N ALA A 41 1.68 13.95 -16.20
CA ALA A 41 2.75 13.44 -15.34
C ALA A 41 2.32 13.33 -13.86
N LYS A 42 1.53 14.29 -13.39
CA LYS A 42 1.07 14.35 -12.00
C LYS A 42 0.04 13.26 -11.70
N LEU A 43 0.29 12.48 -10.67
CA LEU A 43 -0.61 11.46 -10.16
C LEU A 43 -0.34 11.26 -8.68
N ASP A 44 -1.38 11.40 -7.86
CA ASP A 44 -1.43 10.83 -6.51
C ASP A 44 -2.26 9.54 -6.58
N LEU A 45 -1.63 8.41 -6.34
CA LEU A 45 -2.23 7.08 -6.43
C LEU A 45 -2.21 6.42 -5.06
N ARG A 46 -3.37 6.10 -4.52
CA ARG A 46 -3.50 5.27 -3.32
C ARG A 46 -4.11 3.93 -3.69
N VAL A 47 -3.47 2.86 -3.24
CA VAL A 47 -3.91 1.48 -3.42
C VAL A 47 -4.19 0.89 -2.05
N GLN A 48 -5.42 0.43 -1.83
CA GLN A 48 -5.78 -0.34 -0.63
C GLN A 48 -5.54 -1.83 -0.85
N ASP A 49 -5.31 -2.57 0.24
CA ASP A 49 -5.11 -4.02 0.20
C ASP A 49 -6.38 -4.77 -0.28
N GLY A 50 -7.56 -4.16 -0.12
CA GLY A 50 -8.83 -4.63 -0.69
C GLY A 50 -8.97 -4.42 -2.19
N GLY A 51 -8.01 -3.77 -2.86
CA GLY A 51 -8.01 -3.52 -4.30
C GLY A 51 -8.75 -2.24 -4.73
N GLU A 52 -9.28 -1.45 -3.80
CA GLU A 52 -9.78 -0.11 -4.13
C GLU A 52 -8.61 0.82 -4.47
N VAL A 53 -8.81 1.66 -5.49
CA VAL A 53 -7.84 2.65 -5.94
C VAL A 53 -8.45 4.04 -5.87
N THR A 54 -7.68 4.97 -5.29
CA THR A 54 -7.97 6.41 -5.35
C THR A 54 -6.90 7.10 -6.20
N CYS A 55 -7.34 7.98 -7.10
CA CYS A 55 -6.46 8.76 -7.98
C CYS A 55 -6.74 10.25 -7.81
N ASN A 56 -5.72 11.04 -7.48
CA ASN A 56 -5.82 12.49 -7.27
C ASN A 56 -6.94 12.87 -6.29
N GLY A 57 -7.04 12.13 -5.17
CA GLY A 57 -8.05 12.33 -4.12
C GLY A 57 -9.46 11.85 -4.46
N LYS A 58 -9.69 11.19 -5.61
CA LYS A 58 -11.01 10.68 -6.01
C LYS A 58 -11.00 9.16 -6.12
N SER A 59 -12.01 8.48 -5.58
CA SER A 59 -12.17 7.04 -5.79
C SER A 59 -12.31 6.76 -7.29
N ALA A 60 -11.49 5.85 -7.80
CA ALA A 60 -11.38 5.54 -9.22
C ALA A 60 -11.95 4.15 -9.56
N GLY A 61 -12.11 3.27 -8.57
CA GLY A 61 -12.71 1.96 -8.71
C GLY A 61 -11.82 0.83 -8.16
N MET A 62 -12.15 -0.40 -8.54
CA MET A 62 -11.39 -1.59 -8.16
C MET A 62 -10.39 -2.00 -9.24
N MET A 63 -9.23 -2.45 -8.81
CA MET A 63 -8.29 -3.16 -9.68
C MET A 63 -8.73 -4.59 -9.96
N SER A 64 -8.22 -5.19 -11.03
CA SER A 64 -8.42 -6.63 -11.27
C SER A 64 -7.67 -7.47 -10.24
N SER A 65 -8.07 -8.73 -10.08
CA SER A 65 -7.38 -9.67 -9.21
C SER A 65 -5.89 -9.79 -9.55
N ASP A 66 -5.55 -9.85 -10.84
CA ASP A 66 -4.16 -9.93 -11.30
C ASP A 66 -3.34 -8.69 -10.93
N GLN A 67 -3.95 -7.50 -11.02
CA GLN A 67 -3.33 -6.25 -10.60
C GLN A 67 -3.09 -6.22 -9.09
N LEU A 68 -4.05 -6.70 -8.29
CA LEU A 68 -3.91 -6.78 -6.83
C LEU A 68 -2.82 -7.77 -6.41
N ILE A 69 -2.75 -8.93 -7.06
CA ILE A 69 -1.68 -9.90 -6.84
C ILE A 69 -0.32 -9.27 -7.17
N THR A 70 -0.21 -8.61 -8.32
CA THR A 70 1.01 -7.92 -8.76
C THR A 70 1.43 -6.84 -7.76
N ALA A 71 0.47 -6.03 -7.27
CA ALA A 71 0.71 -4.98 -6.30
C ALA A 71 1.29 -5.53 -4.99
N ARG A 72 0.70 -6.61 -4.46
CA ARG A 72 1.14 -7.26 -3.22
C ARG A 72 2.50 -7.94 -3.37
N GLU A 73 2.74 -8.61 -4.50
CA GLU A 73 4.04 -9.20 -4.81
C GLU A 73 5.15 -8.15 -4.87
N LEU A 74 4.85 -7.01 -5.48
CA LEU A 74 5.79 -5.91 -5.59
C LEU A 74 6.19 -5.34 -4.23
N ILE A 75 5.23 -5.12 -3.31
CA ILE A 75 5.56 -4.65 -1.95
C ILE A 75 6.39 -5.68 -1.19
N ARG A 76 6.08 -6.98 -1.30
CA ARG A 76 6.91 -8.03 -0.68
C ARG A 76 8.33 -8.05 -1.25
N GLU A 77 8.49 -7.89 -2.56
CA GLU A 77 9.80 -7.82 -3.21
C GLU A 77 10.59 -6.61 -2.71
N LEU A 78 9.95 -5.43 -2.67
CA LEU A 78 10.58 -4.17 -2.25
C LEU A 78 10.86 -4.10 -0.74
N SER A 79 10.14 -4.84 0.08
CA SER A 79 10.39 -4.95 1.52
C SER A 79 11.52 -5.93 1.83
N GLY A 80 11.99 -6.73 0.86
CA GLY A 80 13.05 -7.71 1.09
C GLY A 80 12.48 -9.11 1.22
N GLY A 81 11.95 -9.64 0.11
CA GLY A 81 11.42 -10.99 0.04
C GLY A 81 12.47 -12.00 -0.40
N LYS A 82 13.10 -12.73 0.52
CA LYS A 82 13.45 -14.13 0.27
C LYS A 82 13.05 -15.04 1.43
N VAL A 83 12.22 -16.00 1.03
CA VAL A 83 11.97 -17.28 1.66
C VAL A 83 13.29 -17.99 1.91
N ASP A 84 13.55 -18.29 3.18
CA ASP A 84 14.48 -19.33 3.60
C ASP A 84 14.03 -20.66 2.98
N ARG A 85 14.72 -21.12 1.94
CA ARG A 85 14.83 -22.55 1.66
C ARG A 85 16.29 -22.85 1.46
N GLN A 86 16.91 -23.32 2.54
CA GLN A 86 18.24 -23.92 2.55
C GLN A 86 19.39 -22.90 2.41
N ASN A 87 20.05 -22.64 3.54
CA ASN A 87 21.36 -21.99 3.67
C ASN A 87 21.42 -20.46 3.47
N ASP A 88 22.10 -19.86 4.45
CA ASP A 88 22.66 -18.50 4.49
C ASP A 88 21.71 -17.39 4.98
N GLN A 89 21.77 -17.18 6.30
CA GLN A 89 21.14 -16.07 7.03
C GLN A 89 21.72 -14.73 6.57
N THR A 90 21.16 -14.20 5.49
CA THR A 90 21.21 -12.77 5.21
C THR A 90 19.79 -12.35 4.89
N SER A 91 19.04 -11.96 5.92
CA SER A 91 17.81 -11.21 5.73
C SER A 91 18.18 -9.89 5.06
N ASP A 92 18.17 -9.89 3.72
CA ASP A 92 18.46 -8.70 2.94
C ASP A 92 17.28 -7.73 3.09
N SER A 93 17.43 -6.73 3.97
CA SER A 93 16.49 -5.61 4.08
C SER A 93 16.24 -5.01 2.70
N GLY A 94 14.97 -4.93 2.31
CA GLY A 94 14.58 -4.45 0.99
C GLY A 94 14.88 -2.96 0.79
N PRO A 95 14.64 -2.43 -0.42
CA PRO A 95 14.61 -0.98 -0.64
C PRO A 95 13.67 -0.19 0.29
N LEU A 96 12.50 -0.74 0.66
CA LEU A 96 11.55 -0.07 1.55
C LEU A 96 12.07 0.04 2.98
N ASP A 97 12.55 -1.06 3.56
CA ASP A 97 13.15 -1.09 4.91
C ASP A 97 14.31 -0.11 5.10
N ARG A 98 14.98 0.26 4.00
CA ARG A 98 16.16 1.14 4.00
C ARG A 98 15.83 2.57 3.58
N ASP A 99 14.56 2.88 3.38
CA ASP A 99 14.07 4.14 2.84
C ASP A 99 14.87 4.60 1.60
N LEU A 100 15.05 3.71 0.62
CA LEU A 100 16.00 3.93 -0.46
C LEU A 100 15.58 5.10 -1.37
N VAL A 101 16.41 6.15 -1.35
CA VAL A 101 16.28 7.31 -2.25
C VAL A 101 17.38 7.29 -3.31
N LEU A 102 16.97 7.30 -4.58
CA LEU A 102 17.87 7.46 -5.73
C LEU A 102 17.69 8.85 -6.34
N PRO A 103 18.77 9.65 -6.45
CA PRO A 103 18.67 10.99 -7.04
C PRO A 103 18.27 10.92 -8.51
N PRO A 104 17.65 11.99 -9.05
CA PRO A 104 17.34 12.07 -10.46
C PRO A 104 18.61 12.06 -11.32
N GLY A 105 18.60 11.28 -12.39
CA GLY A 105 19.65 11.32 -13.39
C GLY A 105 19.51 12.50 -14.36
N PRO A 106 20.44 12.66 -15.31
CA PRO A 106 20.28 13.65 -16.37
C PRO A 106 18.97 13.44 -17.14
N ARG A 107 18.29 14.54 -17.46
CA ARG A 107 17.04 14.56 -18.26
C ARG A 107 15.88 13.72 -17.68
N SER A 108 15.78 13.57 -16.36
CA SER A 108 14.60 12.95 -15.74
C SER A 108 13.32 13.69 -16.11
N ILE A 109 12.27 12.96 -16.50
CA ILE A 109 10.95 13.52 -16.80
C ILE A 109 10.00 13.28 -15.64
N LEU A 110 10.08 12.09 -15.04
CA LEU A 110 9.17 11.62 -14.00
C LEU A 110 9.94 11.36 -12.70
N ARG A 111 9.32 11.75 -11.59
CA ARG A 111 9.76 11.39 -10.24
C ARG A 111 8.65 10.62 -9.55
N PHE A 112 9.05 9.65 -8.75
CA PHE A 112 8.18 8.75 -8.02
C PHE A 112 8.60 8.76 -6.55
N GLU A 113 7.62 8.84 -5.67
CA GLU A 113 7.77 8.54 -4.26
C GLU A 113 6.70 7.51 -3.90
N LEU A 114 7.14 6.32 -3.50
CA LEU A 114 6.26 5.25 -3.04
C LEU A 114 6.41 5.10 -1.54
N ARG A 115 5.29 5.16 -0.82
CA ARG A 115 5.21 4.97 0.62
C ARG A 115 4.36 3.73 0.90
N ALA A 116 4.91 2.79 1.67
CA ALA A 116 4.22 1.60 2.16
C ALA A 116 4.33 1.56 3.70
N GLU A 117 3.81 0.51 4.33
CA GLU A 117 3.92 0.34 5.79
C GLU A 117 5.40 0.23 6.23
N GLU A 118 6.21 -0.48 5.44
CA GLU A 118 7.60 -0.81 5.76
C GLU A 118 8.57 0.37 5.57
N GLY A 119 8.22 1.34 4.72
CA GLY A 119 9.07 2.50 4.47
C GLY A 119 8.76 3.25 3.18
N THR A 120 9.70 4.08 2.75
CA THR A 120 9.54 4.95 1.59
C THR A 120 10.68 4.81 0.59
N ILE A 121 10.37 4.62 -0.69
CA ILE A 121 11.36 4.74 -1.76
C ILE A 121 11.08 5.97 -2.62
N ALA A 122 12.13 6.65 -3.06
CA ALA A 122 12.01 7.77 -3.98
C ALA A 122 13.03 7.65 -5.11
N PHE A 123 12.58 7.85 -6.35
CA PHE A 123 13.43 7.71 -7.53
C PHE A 123 12.88 8.49 -8.73
N SER A 124 13.62 8.50 -9.82
CA SER A 124 13.21 9.05 -11.10
C SER A 124 13.31 8.02 -12.21
N ASP A 125 12.67 8.30 -13.34
CA ASP A 125 12.78 7.51 -14.58
C ASP A 125 14.22 7.35 -15.10
N SER A 126 15.13 8.25 -14.73
CA SER A 126 16.55 8.18 -15.13
C SER A 126 17.53 7.98 -13.98
N SER A 127 17.06 7.63 -12.78
CA SER A 127 17.93 7.35 -11.64
C SER A 127 18.92 6.23 -11.98
N ALA A 128 20.19 6.42 -11.62
CA ALA A 128 21.23 5.43 -11.90
C ALA A 128 21.08 4.21 -10.98
N LYS A 129 21.46 3.03 -11.48
CA LYS A 129 21.49 1.75 -10.71
C LYS A 129 20.15 1.40 -10.04
N GLN A 130 19.03 1.70 -10.71
CA GLN A 130 17.71 1.32 -10.22
C GLN A 130 17.56 -0.20 -10.10
N PRO A 131 17.11 -0.72 -8.93
CA PRO A 131 16.71 -2.11 -8.80
C PRO A 131 15.54 -2.45 -9.73
N GLU A 132 15.39 -3.73 -10.08
CA GLU A 132 14.31 -4.21 -10.96
C GLU A 132 12.91 -3.81 -10.45
N GLY A 133 12.69 -3.89 -9.14
CA GLY A 133 11.44 -3.51 -8.50
C GLY A 133 10.98 -2.08 -8.82
N PHE A 134 11.89 -1.13 -9.05
CA PHE A 134 11.53 0.27 -9.33
C PHE A 134 10.92 0.42 -10.74
N PHE A 135 11.39 -0.40 -11.69
CA PHE A 135 10.77 -0.49 -13.01
C PHE A 135 9.38 -1.13 -12.93
N LYS A 136 9.20 -2.14 -12.07
CA LYS A 136 7.89 -2.76 -11.82
C LYS A 136 6.90 -1.78 -11.19
N VAL A 137 7.33 -0.95 -10.24
CA VAL A 137 6.52 0.18 -9.70
C VAL A 137 6.07 1.09 -10.82
N THR A 138 7.00 1.57 -11.64
CA THR A 138 6.70 2.48 -12.75
C THR A 138 5.67 1.89 -13.70
N ARG A 139 5.81 0.60 -14.04
CA ARG A 139 4.87 -0.12 -14.89
C ARG A 139 3.50 -0.24 -14.25
N LEU A 140 3.41 -0.70 -13.01
CA LEU A 140 2.15 -0.87 -12.29
C LEU A 140 1.39 0.45 -12.18
N VAL A 141 2.09 1.53 -11.77
CA VAL A 141 1.51 2.87 -11.65
C VAL A 141 0.94 3.35 -12.97
N ARG A 142 1.68 3.18 -14.07
CA ARG A 142 1.21 3.53 -15.43
C ARG A 142 0.01 2.69 -15.85
N ASP A 143 0.03 1.39 -15.56
CA ASP A 143 -1.04 0.47 -15.96
C ASP A 143 -2.33 0.77 -15.16
N LEU A 144 -2.24 1.07 -13.86
CA LEU A 144 -3.37 1.52 -13.03
C LEU A 144 -3.87 2.91 -13.43
N ALA A 145 -2.97 3.85 -13.74
CA ALA A 145 -3.34 5.17 -14.22
C ALA A 145 -4.23 5.11 -15.46
N LYS A 146 -3.90 4.22 -16.41
CA LYS A 146 -4.70 4.03 -17.63
C LYS A 146 -5.97 3.23 -17.40
N SER A 147 -5.86 2.08 -16.73
CA SER A 147 -6.95 1.12 -16.63
C SER A 147 -8.00 1.53 -15.60
N VAL A 148 -7.59 2.03 -14.44
CA VAL A 148 -8.47 2.38 -13.32
C VAL A 148 -8.70 3.89 -13.28
N CYS A 149 -7.63 4.70 -13.27
CA CYS A 149 -7.77 6.17 -13.17
C CYS A 149 -8.22 6.86 -14.47
N LYS A 150 -8.28 6.14 -15.59
CA LYS A 150 -8.62 6.67 -16.94
C LYS A 150 -7.78 7.88 -17.37
N LEU A 151 -6.53 7.92 -16.94
CA LEU A 151 -5.56 8.94 -17.31
C LEU A 151 -4.82 8.53 -18.60
N PRO A 152 -4.33 9.49 -19.41
CA PRO A 152 -3.64 9.20 -20.66
C PRO A 152 -2.32 8.44 -20.47
N ARG A 153 -1.72 8.48 -19.27
CA ARG A 153 -0.42 7.88 -18.94
C ARG A 153 -0.34 7.37 -17.52
#